data_AF-A0A975IMI2-F1
#
_entry.id   AF-A0A975IMI2-F1
#
_cell.length_a   1.000
_cell.length_b   1.000
_cell.length_c   1.000
_cell.angle_alpha   90.00
_cell.angle_beta   90.00
_cell.angle_gamma   90.00
#
_symmetry.space_group_name_H-M   'P 1'
#
loop_
_entity.id
_entity.type
_entity.pdbx_description
1 polymer ?
#
loop_
_entity_poly.entity_id
_entity_poly.type
_entity_poly.pdbx_seq_one_letter_code
_entity_poly.pdbx_strand_id
1 'polypeptide(L)'
;MTRIMVLAGACVSLASALLGRNMPAIAVVGLAAIGVLAVVDIAAGVLSARPQTARDDEELRWDDALRAHAVTMMYQAPALMVFLPITVAGPDLAGLVPPGSWAAPVAGLAVSASLFSYSAWLFVLAFRRPGRRAVRLLWPANGAA
;
A
#
# COMPACT_ATOMS: atom_id res chain seq x y z
N MET A 1 2.31 6.13 2.86
CA MET A 1 2.59 4.83 3.52
C MET A 1 2.27 3.68 2.57
N THR A 2 1.02 3.56 2.09
CA THR A 2 0.63 2.56 1.07
C THR A 2 1.52 2.59 -0.18
N ARG A 3 1.78 3.77 -0.76
CA ARG A 3 2.67 3.91 -1.92
C ARG A 3 4.09 3.39 -1.67
N ILE A 4 4.65 3.65 -0.50
CA ILE A 4 6.01 3.21 -0.11
C ILE A 4 6.04 1.68 0.01
N MET A 5 5.01 1.08 0.61
CA MET A 5 4.92 -0.37 0.76
C MET A 5 4.74 -1.09 -0.58
N VAL A 6 3.91 -0.53 -1.47
CA VAL A 6 3.72 -1.08 -2.81
C VAL A 6 5.02 -1.01 -3.62
N LEU A 7 5.72 0.12 -3.58
CA LEU A 7 7.03 0.26 -4.22
C LEU A 7 8.05 -0.71 -3.63
N ALA A 8 8.12 -0.82 -2.30
CA ALA A 8 9.08 -1.70 -1.63
C ALA A 8 8.88 -3.16 -2.04
N GLY A 9 7.66 -3.68 -2.04
CA GLY A 9 7.46 -5.07 -2.43
C GLY A 9 7.45 -5.29 -3.95
N ALA A 10 7.20 -4.28 -4.78
CA ALA A 10 7.49 -4.37 -6.21
C ALA A 10 9.01 -4.49 -6.48
N CYS A 11 9.85 -3.75 -5.74
CA CYS A 11 11.30 -3.91 -5.79
C CYS A 11 11.73 -5.32 -5.35
N VAL A 12 11.15 -5.86 -4.28
CA VAL A 12 11.39 -7.25 -3.85
C VAL A 12 10.99 -8.25 -4.93
N SER A 13 9.86 -8.03 -5.60
CA SER A 13 9.37 -8.87 -6.70
C SER A 13 10.33 -8.85 -7.89
N LEU A 14 10.81 -7.66 -8.26
CA LEU A 14 11.77 -7.47 -9.36
C LEU A 14 13.13 -8.09 -9.05
N ALA A 15 13.66 -7.88 -7.83
CA ALA A 15 14.91 -8.46 -7.39
C ALA A 15 14.86 -9.99 -7.45
N SER A 16 13.75 -10.59 -7.00
CA SER A 16 13.54 -12.04 -7.04
C SER A 16 13.51 -12.59 -8.46
N ALA A 17 12.92 -11.85 -9.40
CA ALA A 17 12.89 -12.21 -10.83
C ALA A 17 14.28 -12.16 -11.46
N LEU A 18 15.05 -11.09 -11.19
CA LEU A 18 16.40 -10.89 -11.73
C LEU A 18 17.40 -11.94 -11.21
N LEU A 19 17.17 -12.46 -10.01
CA LEU A 19 17.99 -13.50 -9.40
C LEU A 19 17.67 -14.92 -9.91
N GLY A 20 16.80 -15.04 -10.91
CA GLY A 20 16.49 -16.32 -11.57
C GLY A 20 15.76 -17.33 -10.69
N ARG A 21 15.23 -16.89 -9.54
CA ARG A 21 14.31 -17.73 -8.76
C ARG A 21 13.02 -17.81 -9.56
N ASN A 22 12.63 -19.03 -9.93
CA ASN A 22 11.47 -19.40 -10.77
C ASN A 22 10.11 -18.97 -10.17
N MET A 23 9.93 -17.70 -9.90
CA MET A 23 8.66 -17.13 -9.44
C MET A 23 8.28 -15.94 -10.33
N PRO A 24 8.15 -16.13 -11.66
CA PRO A 24 7.64 -15.09 -12.56
C PRO A 24 6.26 -14.60 -12.12
N ALA A 25 5.47 -15.47 -11.47
CA ALA A 25 4.20 -15.10 -10.86
C ALA A 25 4.34 -13.99 -9.80
N ILE A 26 5.39 -14.01 -8.96
CA ILE A 26 5.61 -12.98 -7.93
C ILE A 26 6.00 -11.65 -8.56
N ALA A 27 6.87 -11.69 -9.58
CA ALA A 27 7.25 -10.52 -10.37
C ALA A 27 6.03 -9.83 -11.01
N VAL A 28 5.17 -10.64 -11.63
CA VAL A 28 3.91 -10.19 -12.25
C VAL A 28 2.97 -9.58 -11.21
N VAL A 29 2.84 -10.20 -10.03
CA VAL A 29 2.00 -9.67 -8.94
C VAL A 29 2.51 -8.31 -8.45
N GLY A 30 3.82 -8.14 -8.28
CA GLY A 30 4.41 -6.85 -7.90
C GLY A 30 4.18 -5.74 -8.94
N LEU A 31 4.32 -6.06 -10.22
CA LEU A 31 4.03 -5.14 -11.33
C LEU A 31 2.53 -4.81 -11.43
N ALA A 32 1.67 -5.83 -11.29
CA ALA A 32 0.22 -5.66 -11.27
C ALA A 32 -0.21 -4.75 -10.12
N ALA A 33 0.42 -4.86 -8.94
CA ALA A 33 0.14 -3.99 -7.81
C ALA A 33 0.49 -2.51 -8.07
N ILE A 34 1.58 -2.22 -8.79
CA ILE A 34 1.90 -0.86 -9.25
C ILE A 34 0.82 -0.37 -10.23
N GLY A 35 0.42 -1.21 -11.20
CA GLY A 35 -0.62 -0.88 -12.15
C GLY A 35 -1.95 -0.55 -11.47
N VAL A 36 -2.38 -1.39 -10.51
CA VAL A 36 -3.58 -1.16 -9.70
C VAL A 36 -3.44 0.13 -8.87
N LEU A 37 -2.28 0.39 -8.27
CA LEU A 37 -2.05 1.63 -7.53
C LEU A 37 -2.20 2.87 -8.42
N ALA A 38 -1.69 2.83 -9.66
CA ALA A 38 -1.83 3.93 -10.62
C ALA A 38 -3.31 4.15 -11.02
N VAL A 39 -4.06 3.07 -11.28
CA VAL A 39 -5.50 3.14 -11.57
C VAL A 39 -6.27 3.73 -10.37
N VAL A 40 -5.91 3.34 -9.15
CA VAL A 40 -6.50 3.88 -7.93
C VAL A 40 -6.18 5.36 -7.74
N ASP A 41 -4.95 5.80 -8.01
CA ASP A 41 -4.57 7.22 -7.96
C ASP A 41 -5.41 8.04 -8.96
N ILE A 42 -5.61 7.53 -10.19
CA ILE A 42 -6.45 8.18 -11.21
C ILE A 42 -7.92 8.20 -10.75
N ALA A 43 -8.46 7.07 -10.30
CA ALA A 43 -9.85 6.96 -9.85
C ALA A 43 -10.13 7.88 -8.66
N ALA A 44 -9.22 7.97 -7.69
CA ALA A 44 -9.31 8.89 -6.57
C ALA A 44 -9.27 10.36 -7.04
N GLY A 45 -8.42 10.68 -8.02
CA GLY A 45 -8.38 12.00 -8.66
C GLY A 45 -9.71 12.36 -9.31
N VAL A 46 -10.26 11.46 -10.13
CA VAL A 46 -11.57 11.64 -10.79
C VAL A 46 -12.69 11.80 -9.77
N LEU A 47 -12.71 10.99 -8.71
CA LEU A 47 -13.69 11.11 -7.63
C LEU A 47 -13.59 12.44 -6.90
N SER A 48 -12.38 12.94 -6.66
CA SER A 48 -12.16 14.23 -5.99
C SER A 48 -12.57 15.42 -6.85
N ALA A 49 -12.48 15.31 -8.18
CA ALA A 49 -12.83 16.37 -9.12
C ALA A 49 -14.32 16.41 -9.48
N ARG A 50 -15.10 15.37 -9.14
CA ARG A 50 -16.53 15.33 -9.49
C ARG A 50 -17.33 16.31 -8.63
N PRO A 51 -18.05 17.26 -9.25
CA PRO A 51 -18.93 18.18 -8.53
C PRO A 51 -19.97 17.41 -7.73
N GLN A 52 -20.26 17.87 -6.51
CA GLN A 52 -21.27 17.30 -5.63
C GLN A 52 -22.54 18.13 -5.71
N THR A 53 -23.65 17.46 -5.96
CA THR A 53 -24.99 18.00 -5.76
C THR A 53 -25.49 17.52 -4.40
N ALA A 54 -25.47 18.38 -3.40
CA ALA A 54 -26.10 18.15 -2.10
C ALA A 54 -27.25 19.15 -1.93
N ARG A 55 -28.35 18.72 -1.31
CA ARG A 55 -29.44 19.62 -0.95
C ARG A 55 -29.06 20.47 0.26
N ASP A 56 -28.42 19.85 1.25
CA ASP A 56 -28.12 20.45 2.55
C ASP A 56 -26.66 20.13 2.98
N ASP A 57 -26.10 20.93 3.91
CA ASP A 57 -24.73 20.76 4.40
C ASP A 57 -24.46 19.40 5.08
N GLU A 58 -25.48 18.79 5.69
CA GLU A 58 -25.37 17.48 6.33
C GLU A 58 -25.22 16.35 5.31
N GLU A 59 -25.94 16.44 4.18
CA GLU A 59 -25.84 15.51 3.05
C GLU A 59 -24.45 15.59 2.41
N LEU A 60 -23.92 16.81 2.24
CA LEU A 60 -22.56 17.03 1.73
C LEU A 60 -21.50 16.34 2.62
N ARG A 61 -21.60 16.50 3.95
CA ARG A 61 -20.68 15.88 4.91
C ARG A 61 -20.74 14.36 4.89
N TRP A 62 -21.93 13.79 4.73
CA TRP A 62 -22.11 12.34 4.64
C TRP A 62 -21.48 11.79 3.36
N ASP A 63 -21.71 12.45 2.23
CA ASP A 63 -21.16 12.06 0.93
C ASP A 63 -19.63 12.11 0.93
N ASP A 64 -19.04 13.11 1.59
CA ASP A 64 -17.60 13.20 1.74
C ASP A 64 -17.02 12.14 2.67
N ALA A 65 -17.73 11.75 3.72
CA ALA A 65 -17.34 10.62 4.55
C ALA A 65 -17.33 9.30 3.76
N LEU A 66 -18.34 9.10 2.88
CA LEU A 66 -18.41 7.93 2.00
C LEU A 66 -17.33 7.94 0.92
N ARG A 67 -17.07 9.07 0.26
CA ARG A 67 -15.95 9.20 -0.70
C ARG A 67 -14.61 8.96 -0.02
N ALA A 68 -14.41 9.50 1.18
CA ALA A 68 -13.22 9.29 1.98
C ALA A 68 -13.00 7.80 2.30
N HIS A 69 -14.08 7.09 2.63
CA HIS A 69 -14.04 5.66 2.88
C HIS A 69 -13.75 4.87 1.61
N ALA A 70 -14.42 5.18 0.49
CA ALA A 70 -14.21 4.54 -0.80
C ALA A 70 -12.76 4.68 -1.29
N VAL A 71 -12.20 5.90 -1.23
CA VAL A 71 -10.79 6.16 -1.57
C VAL A 71 -9.87 5.35 -0.67
N THR A 72 -10.15 5.30 0.64
CA THR A 72 -9.34 4.51 1.58
C THR A 72 -9.36 3.02 1.23
N MET A 73 -10.52 2.47 0.87
CA MET A 73 -10.69 1.06 0.48
C MET A 73 -9.95 0.74 -0.83
N MET A 74 -9.98 1.66 -1.80
CA MET A 74 -9.26 1.48 -3.07
C MET A 74 -7.75 1.30 -2.88
N TYR A 75 -7.14 1.97 -1.89
CA TYR A 75 -5.70 1.79 -1.59
C TYR A 75 -5.37 0.51 -0.83
N GLN A 76 -6.35 -0.22 -0.29
CA GLN A 76 -6.08 -1.48 0.41
C GLN A 76 -5.74 -2.60 -0.56
N ALA A 77 -6.43 -2.67 -1.71
CA ALA A 77 -6.23 -3.70 -2.72
C ALA A 77 -4.79 -3.79 -3.24
N PRO A 78 -4.14 -2.72 -3.78
CA PRO A 78 -2.79 -2.82 -4.29
C PRO A 78 -1.77 -3.16 -3.19
N ALA A 79 -2.03 -2.76 -1.95
CA ALA A 79 -1.13 -3.09 -0.86
C ALA A 79 -1.23 -4.57 -0.45
N LEU A 80 -2.44 -5.13 -0.40
CA LEU A 80 -2.65 -6.56 -0.16
C LEU A 80 -1.97 -7.41 -1.24
N MET A 81 -1.97 -6.97 -2.50
CA MET A 81 -1.29 -7.68 -3.58
C MET A 81 0.22 -7.82 -3.34
N VAL A 82 0.83 -6.86 -2.64
CA VAL A 82 2.27 -6.83 -2.38
C VAL A 82 2.68 -7.65 -1.14
N PHE A 83 1.70 -8.15 -0.38
CA PHE A 83 1.94 -9.03 0.76
C PHE A 83 2.66 -10.33 0.36
N LEU A 84 2.14 -10.99 -0.68
CA LEU A 84 2.64 -12.29 -1.10
C LEU A 84 4.11 -12.21 -1.56
N PRO A 85 4.52 -11.22 -2.39
CA PRO A 85 5.93 -11.02 -2.69
C PRO A 85 6.82 -10.80 -1.47
N ILE A 86 6.40 -9.97 -0.51
CA ILE A 86 7.22 -9.65 0.66
C ILE A 86 7.38 -10.88 1.57
N THR A 87 6.31 -11.65 1.77
CA THR A 87 6.30 -12.82 2.66
C THR A 87 7.01 -14.03 2.09
N VAL A 88 6.83 -14.29 0.79
CA VAL A 88 7.41 -15.48 0.14
C VAL A 88 8.81 -15.19 -0.35
N ALA A 89 9.03 -14.05 -1.01
CA ALA A 89 10.32 -13.76 -1.64
C ALA A 89 11.33 -13.07 -0.70
N GLY A 90 10.85 -12.36 0.32
CA GLY A 90 11.71 -11.70 1.32
C GLY A 90 12.69 -12.66 2.03
N PRO A 91 12.21 -13.77 2.63
CA PRO A 91 13.07 -14.76 3.26
C PRO A 91 14.05 -15.41 2.28
N ASP A 92 13.58 -15.68 1.06
CA ASP A 92 14.39 -16.25 -0.02
C ASP A 92 15.56 -15.36 -0.42
N LEU A 93 15.34 -14.04 -0.47
CA LEU A 93 16.39 -13.05 -0.72
C LEU A 93 17.37 -12.95 0.45
N ALA A 94 16.90 -13.03 1.70
CA ALA A 94 17.78 -13.06 2.87
C ALA A 94 18.66 -14.31 2.91
N GLY A 95 18.16 -15.44 2.40
CA GLY A 95 18.92 -16.68 2.26
C GLY A 95 20.08 -16.62 1.26
N LEU A 96 20.19 -15.55 0.45
CA LEU A 96 21.34 -15.31 -0.43
C LEU A 96 22.55 -14.72 0.29
N VAL A 97 22.36 -14.28 1.54
CA VAL A 97 23.45 -13.71 2.34
C VAL A 97 24.27 -14.87 2.93
N PRO A 98 25.60 -14.90 2.72
CA PRO A 98 26.43 -16.01 3.16
C PRO A 98 26.32 -16.25 4.68
N PRO A 99 26.14 -17.51 5.14
CA PRO A 99 26.10 -17.83 6.55
C PRO A 99 27.44 -17.49 7.22
N GLY A 100 27.39 -16.82 8.37
CA GLY A 100 28.57 -16.34 9.10
C GLY A 100 29.08 -14.96 8.67
N SER A 101 28.52 -14.35 7.63
CA SER A 101 28.81 -12.95 7.32
C SER A 101 28.15 -11.99 8.33
N TRP A 102 28.75 -10.83 8.55
CA TRP A 102 28.17 -9.77 9.38
C TRP A 102 26.81 -9.26 8.82
N ALA A 103 26.56 -9.48 7.53
CA ALA A 103 25.32 -9.09 6.85
C ALA A 103 24.16 -10.07 7.10
N ALA A 104 24.44 -11.32 7.48
CA ALA A 104 23.42 -12.35 7.71
C ALA A 104 22.40 -11.95 8.81
N PRO A 105 22.81 -11.50 10.01
CA PRO A 105 21.85 -11.04 11.02
C PRO A 105 21.06 -9.80 10.56
N VAL A 106 21.69 -8.90 9.78
CA VAL A 106 21.05 -7.69 9.25
C VAL A 106 19.95 -8.04 8.24
N ALA A 107 20.20 -9.02 7.36
CA ALA A 107 19.21 -9.48 6.39
C ALA A 107 18.01 -10.15 7.07
N GLY A 108 18.25 -10.99 8.08
CA GLY A 108 17.18 -11.60 8.88
C GLY A 108 16.32 -10.56 9.63
N LEU A 109 16.97 -9.54 10.20
CA LEU A 109 16.29 -8.40 10.82
C LEU A 109 15.48 -7.60 9.79
N ALA A 110 16.01 -7.34 8.60
CA ALA A 110 15.32 -6.60 7.55
C ALA A 110 14.04 -7.31 7.09
N VAL A 111 14.08 -8.63 6.92
CA VAL A 111 12.87 -9.43 6.59
C VAL A 111 11.87 -9.37 7.73
N SER A 112 12.31 -9.61 8.97
CA SER A 112 11.45 -9.59 10.16
C SER A 112 10.81 -8.21 10.38
N ALA A 113 11.57 -7.14 10.22
CA ALA A 113 11.09 -5.77 10.33
C ALA A 113 10.10 -5.41 9.21
N SER A 114 10.32 -5.91 7.99
CA SER A 114 9.39 -5.73 6.88
C SER A 114 8.05 -6.44 7.14
N LEU A 115 8.10 -7.68 7.62
CA LEU A 115 6.92 -8.47 8.00
C LEU A 115 6.15 -7.85 9.17
N PHE A 116 6.87 -7.40 10.20
CA PHE A 116 6.28 -6.74 11.36
C PHE A 116 5.65 -5.40 10.97
N SER A 117 6.36 -4.57 10.19
CA SER A 117 5.85 -3.29 9.69
C SER A 117 4.60 -3.46 8.83
N TYR A 118 4.57 -4.51 8.00
CA TYR A 118 3.43 -4.83 7.16
C TYR A 118 2.24 -5.33 7.99
N SER A 119 2.46 -6.23 8.95
CA SER A 119 1.43 -6.73 9.87
C SER A 119 0.85 -5.60 10.72
N ALA A 120 1.70 -4.73 11.26
CA ALA A 120 1.28 -3.54 11.98
C ALA A 120 0.47 -2.59 11.10
N TRP A 121 0.83 -2.47 9.81
CA TRP A 121 0.07 -1.67 8.86
C TRP A 121 -1.30 -2.27 8.51
N LEU A 122 -1.40 -3.60 8.33
CA LEU A 122 -2.68 -4.29 8.17
C LEU A 122 -3.56 -4.15 9.41
N PHE A 123 -2.97 -4.27 10.60
CA PHE A 123 -3.68 -4.02 11.85
C PHE A 123 -4.21 -2.58 11.90
N VAL A 124 -3.36 -1.61 11.55
CA VAL A 124 -3.76 -0.21 11.45
C VAL A 124 -4.87 -0.02 10.41
N LEU A 125 -4.89 -0.75 9.28
CA LEU A 125 -5.99 -0.67 8.32
C LEU A 125 -7.29 -1.30 8.84
N ALA A 126 -7.21 -2.48 9.45
CA ALA A 126 -8.36 -3.20 9.98
C ALA A 126 -9.04 -2.43 11.12
N PHE A 127 -8.26 -1.69 11.92
CA PHE A 127 -8.74 -0.99 13.11
C PHE A 127 -8.79 0.54 12.98
N ARG A 128 -8.33 1.15 11.87
CA ARG A 128 -8.46 2.59 11.68
C ARG A 128 -9.90 2.97 11.38
N ARG A 129 -10.43 3.87 12.22
CA ARG A 129 -11.61 4.66 11.85
C ARG A 129 -11.28 5.53 10.63
N PRO A 130 -12.03 5.43 9.52
CA PRO A 130 -11.85 6.27 8.34
C PRO A 130 -12.30 7.69 8.73
N GLY A 131 -11.38 8.64 8.99
CA GLY A 131 -11.90 9.87 9.62
C GLY A 131 -11.15 11.18 9.52
N ARG A 132 -9.87 11.24 9.14
CA ARG A 132 -9.17 12.56 9.14
C ARG A 132 -8.34 12.85 7.91
N ARG A 133 -7.58 11.88 7.40
CA ARG A 133 -6.69 12.12 6.26
C ARG A 133 -7.43 12.15 4.92
N ALA A 134 -8.43 11.29 4.76
CA ALA A 134 -9.27 11.24 3.57
C ALA A 134 -10.24 12.44 3.50
N VAL A 135 -10.75 12.90 4.65
CA VAL A 135 -11.51 14.16 4.76
C VAL A 135 -10.66 15.37 4.34
N ARG A 136 -9.38 15.45 4.76
CA ARG A 136 -8.46 16.52 4.31
C ARG A 136 -8.11 16.49 2.83
N LEU A 137 -8.18 15.33 2.17
CA LEU A 137 -7.96 15.21 0.72
C LEU A 137 -9.17 15.72 -0.06
N LEU A 138 -10.38 15.59 0.50
CA LEU A 138 -11.62 16.10 -0.09
C LEU A 138 -11.83 17.59 0.22
N TRP A 139 -11.41 18.06 1.41
CA TRP A 139 -11.38 19.47 1.80
C TRP A 139 -9.97 19.96 2.14
N PRO A 140 -9.14 20.31 1.14
CA PRO A 140 -7.85 20.93 1.39
C PRO A 140 -7.97 22.34 2.01
N ALA A 141 -9.12 23.01 1.84
CA ALA A 141 -9.33 24.39 2.29
C ALA A 141 -9.56 24.55 3.81
N ASN A 142 -9.98 23.51 4.53
CA ASN A 142 -10.32 23.61 5.97
C ASN A 142 -9.12 23.32 6.90
N GLY A 143 -7.88 23.40 6.38
CA GLY A 143 -6.64 23.06 7.08
C GLY A 143 -5.67 24.22 7.31
N ALA A 144 -6.09 25.46 7.03
CA ALA A 144 -5.33 26.67 7.39
C ALA A 144 -6.14 27.48 8.41
N ALA A 145 -6.03 27.09 9.67
CA ALA A 145 -6.24 27.94 10.85
C ALA A 145 -5.21 27.54 11.89
#